data_AF-C9YW03-F1
#
_entry.id   AF-C9YW03-F1
#
_cell.length_a   1.000
_cell.length_b   1.000
_cell.length_c   1.000
_cell.angle_alpha   90.00
_cell.angle_beta   90.00
_cell.angle_gamma   90.00
#
_symmetry.space_group_name_H-M   'P 1'
#
loop_
_entity.id
_entity.type
_entity.pdbx_description
1 polymer ?
#
loop_
_entity_poly.entity_id
_entity_poly.type
_entity_poly.pdbx_seq_one_letter_code
_entity_poly.pdbx_strand_id
1 'polypeptide(L)'
;MAKDSALRGYLLEESLAWLLRFSGYRLLVHEDQDPVELVSTGDTLRVRGRGALHQVDVLGEFAFTPAFSMPVRLFLEAKFYQTSCGLEVVRNGHGVLHDVNENFMTHAGTRPRQRYQYSYALFSANGFTSEAQKYALAHQISLVDLSGASFSWLLGIIGSTAWSLFQAQEQYWPEGEPFPLSWLRTELRKALKTSPTNLLPSVSLGGGKFKHAADAAIAQFVAVLQQHSDAELLLGFPSAPFILPLAADDHKGFLAYAETMPDHAVRIRRRGHGAAAEWTLAPVAAEGAYELAFKLPEHVERWISGIAEKERSRTTEVKEQFLSAITIYRMNGSGVRAYQLRYEASSLSRA
;
A
#
# COMPACT_ATOMS: atom_id res chain seq x y z
N MET A 1 -3.06 -20.71 19.99
CA MET A 1 -3.93 -20.47 18.81
C MET A 1 -3.93 -19.00 18.44
N ALA A 2 -3.86 -18.69 17.15
CA ALA A 2 -4.00 -17.34 16.62
C ALA A 2 -5.49 -16.98 16.48
N LYS A 3 -5.84 -15.72 16.77
CA LYS A 3 -7.20 -15.22 16.50
C LYS A 3 -7.37 -15.00 15.00
N ASP A 4 -8.58 -15.20 14.48
CA ASP A 4 -8.94 -14.88 13.09
C ASP A 4 -8.55 -13.44 12.71
N SER A 5 -8.80 -12.48 13.59
CA SER A 5 -8.41 -11.07 13.39
C SER A 5 -6.91 -10.86 13.23
N ALA A 6 -6.07 -11.64 13.93
CA ALA A 6 -4.62 -11.56 13.78
C ALA A 6 -4.17 -12.14 12.42
N LEU A 7 -4.77 -13.25 11.98
CA LEU A 7 -4.49 -13.84 10.67
C LEU A 7 -4.86 -12.88 9.53
N ARG A 8 -6.00 -12.17 9.64
CA ARG A 8 -6.38 -11.12 8.66
C ARG A 8 -5.35 -9.99 8.60
N GLY A 9 -4.82 -9.58 9.75
CA GLY A 9 -3.73 -8.59 9.83
C GLY A 9 -2.50 -9.05 9.05
N TYR A 10 -1.97 -10.23 9.37
CA TYR A 10 -0.78 -10.76 8.70
C TYR A 10 -0.97 -10.98 7.20
N LEU A 11 -2.13 -11.49 6.78
CA LEU A 11 -2.44 -11.65 5.36
C LEU A 11 -2.53 -10.31 4.62
N LEU A 12 -3.04 -9.26 5.28
CA LEU A 12 -3.03 -7.91 4.73
C LEU A 12 -1.60 -7.37 4.57
N GLU A 13 -0.74 -7.54 5.57
CA GLU A 13 0.68 -7.14 5.49
C GLU A 13 1.37 -7.79 4.27
N GLU A 14 1.24 -9.12 4.11
CA GLU A 14 1.88 -9.85 3.01
C GLU A 14 1.26 -9.50 1.64
N SER A 15 -0.05 -9.18 1.60
CA SER A 15 -0.71 -8.69 0.38
C SER A 15 -0.16 -7.32 -0.05
N LEU A 16 0.00 -6.41 0.91
CA LEU A 16 0.50 -5.05 0.66
C LEU A 16 1.98 -5.05 0.30
N ALA A 17 2.79 -5.94 0.90
CA ALA A 17 4.16 -6.18 0.48
C ALA A 17 4.24 -6.61 -0.99
N TRP A 18 3.38 -7.55 -1.39
CA TRP A 18 3.31 -8.02 -2.76
C TRP A 18 2.91 -6.91 -3.74
N LEU A 19 1.88 -6.11 -3.42
CA LEU A 19 1.46 -4.96 -4.24
C LEU A 19 2.57 -3.92 -4.37
N LEU A 20 3.25 -3.57 -3.28
CA LEU A 20 4.27 -2.51 -3.25
C LEU A 20 5.46 -2.83 -4.17
N ARG A 21 5.78 -4.12 -4.38
CA ARG A 21 6.84 -4.56 -5.31
C ARG A 21 6.60 -4.11 -6.75
N PHE A 22 5.35 -3.88 -7.14
CA PHE A 22 5.02 -3.42 -8.49
C PHE A 22 5.03 -1.89 -8.60
N SER A 23 4.88 -1.16 -7.49
CA SER A 23 4.68 0.30 -7.48
C SER A 23 5.97 1.14 -7.38
N GLY A 24 7.07 0.65 -7.93
CA GLY A 24 8.36 1.38 -7.95
C GLY A 24 9.22 1.23 -6.69
N TYR A 25 8.88 0.29 -5.80
CA TYR A 25 9.63 0.04 -4.56
C TYR A 25 10.30 -1.33 -4.58
N ARG A 26 11.54 -1.35 -4.05
CA ARG A 26 12.25 -2.57 -3.68
C ARG A 26 11.99 -2.87 -2.21
N LEU A 27 11.57 -4.09 -1.89
CA LEU A 27 11.30 -4.47 -0.50
C LEU A 27 12.62 -4.67 0.28
N LEU A 28 12.63 -4.16 1.51
CA LEU A 28 13.65 -4.41 2.52
C LEU A 28 13.07 -5.36 3.56
N VAL A 29 13.66 -6.55 3.67
CA VAL A 29 13.13 -7.69 4.43
C VAL A 29 14.16 -8.30 5.39
N HIS A 30 15.44 -7.92 5.28
CA HIS A 30 16.52 -8.42 6.12
C HIS A 30 17.55 -7.33 6.45
N GLU A 31 18.21 -7.45 7.61
CA GLU A 31 19.21 -6.49 8.06
C GLU A 31 20.43 -6.38 7.15
N ASP A 32 20.83 -7.47 6.49
CA ASP A 32 21.97 -7.47 5.55
C ASP A 32 21.78 -6.51 4.36
N GLN A 33 20.54 -6.13 4.06
CA GLN A 33 20.27 -5.15 3.00
C GLN A 33 20.67 -3.73 3.39
N ASP A 34 20.73 -3.43 4.69
CA ASP A 34 21.26 -2.19 5.27
C ASP A 34 21.54 -2.40 6.78
N PRO A 35 22.71 -2.93 7.14
CA PRO A 35 23.01 -3.29 8.53
C PRO A 35 23.14 -2.07 9.45
N VAL A 36 23.18 -0.86 8.89
CA VAL A 36 23.35 0.39 9.62
C VAL A 36 22.00 0.96 10.04
N GLU A 37 20.97 0.90 9.19
CA GLU A 37 19.61 1.33 9.52
C GLU A 37 18.75 0.20 10.08
N LEU A 38 19.01 -1.05 9.68
CA LEU A 38 18.12 -2.18 9.95
C LEU A 38 18.67 -3.10 11.04
N VAL A 39 17.75 -3.66 11.81
CA VAL A 39 18.02 -4.64 12.85
C VAL A 39 17.00 -5.76 12.73
N SER A 40 17.46 -7.00 12.64
CA SER A 40 16.62 -8.17 12.81
C SER A 40 16.57 -8.55 14.29
N THR A 41 15.38 -8.74 14.87
CA THR A 41 15.24 -9.38 16.20
C THR A 41 14.19 -10.47 16.11
N GLY A 42 14.65 -11.74 16.13
CA GLY A 42 13.83 -12.87 15.72
C GLY A 42 13.39 -12.72 14.27
N ASP A 43 12.11 -12.94 13.99
CA ASP A 43 11.53 -12.83 12.65
C ASP A 43 11.04 -11.42 12.29
N THR A 44 11.33 -10.43 13.13
CA THR A 44 10.85 -9.05 12.95
C THR A 44 11.99 -8.12 12.54
N LEU A 45 11.82 -7.49 11.37
CA LEU A 45 12.68 -6.40 10.93
C LEU A 45 12.31 -5.10 11.65
N ARG A 46 13.31 -4.37 12.12
CA ARG A 46 13.17 -3.05 12.75
C ARG A 46 14.09 -2.04 12.09
N VAL A 47 13.70 -0.77 12.16
CA VAL A 47 14.50 0.37 11.74
C VAL A 47 14.98 1.13 12.97
N ARG A 48 16.24 1.55 12.95
CA ARG A 48 16.82 2.38 14.00
C ARG A 48 16.30 3.80 13.90
N GLY A 49 15.54 4.24 14.89
CA GLY A 49 15.26 5.66 15.15
C GLY A 49 16.31 6.29 16.06
N ARG A 50 16.18 7.59 16.32
CA ARG A 50 17.03 8.32 17.25
C ARG A 50 16.83 7.87 18.70
N GLY A 51 15.58 7.59 19.09
CA GLY A 51 15.20 7.24 20.45
C GLY A 51 14.82 5.77 20.65
N ALA A 52 14.38 5.07 19.61
CA ALA A 52 13.92 3.69 19.70
C ALA A 52 14.14 2.86 18.43
N LEU A 53 13.97 1.53 18.55
CA LEU A 53 13.83 0.64 17.40
C LEU A 53 12.36 0.53 17.02
N HIS A 54 12.04 0.74 15.75
CA HIS A 54 10.66 0.72 15.24
C HIS A 54 10.41 -0.52 14.41
N GLN A 55 9.40 -1.29 14.77
CA GLN A 55 8.90 -2.38 13.93
C GLN A 55 8.21 -1.78 12.70
N VAL A 56 8.31 -2.50 11.58
CA VAL A 56 7.66 -2.14 10.33
C VAL A 56 6.95 -3.37 9.77
N ASP A 57 5.70 -3.19 9.34
CA ASP A 57 4.94 -4.27 8.68
C ASP A 57 5.53 -4.55 7.30
N VAL A 58 5.74 -3.49 6.49
CA VAL A 58 6.40 -3.55 5.19
C VAL A 58 7.30 -2.33 5.01
N LEU A 59 8.57 -2.56 4.66
CA LEU A 59 9.54 -1.50 4.35
C LEU A 59 9.89 -1.54 2.87
N GLY A 60 9.59 -0.47 2.15
CA GLY A 60 9.99 -0.28 0.76
C GLY A 60 11.09 0.76 0.64
N GLU A 61 12.06 0.54 -0.25
CA GLU A 61 12.98 1.57 -0.73
C GLU A 61 12.57 1.96 -2.14
N PHE A 62 12.32 3.25 -2.36
CA PHE A 62 11.94 3.74 -3.67
C PHE A 62 13.11 3.55 -4.64
N ALA A 63 12.83 3.04 -5.84
CA ALA A 63 13.87 2.67 -6.78
C ALA A 63 14.72 3.86 -7.28
N PHE A 64 14.23 5.09 -7.11
CA PHE A 64 14.92 6.30 -7.49
C PHE A 64 15.23 7.20 -6.29
N THR A 65 16.33 7.93 -6.39
CA THR A 65 16.60 9.07 -5.52
C THR A 65 16.07 10.33 -6.20
N PRO A 66 15.08 11.04 -5.62
CA PRO A 66 14.61 12.29 -6.19
C PRO A 66 15.76 13.30 -6.28
N ALA A 67 15.78 14.09 -7.35
CA ALA A 67 16.80 15.12 -7.54
C ALA A 67 16.84 16.08 -6.34
N PHE A 68 18.05 16.42 -5.88
CA PHE A 68 18.28 17.28 -4.70
C PHE A 68 17.65 16.74 -3.39
N SER A 69 17.41 15.43 -3.29
CA SER A 69 16.86 14.77 -2.10
C SER A 69 17.68 13.54 -1.69
N MET A 70 17.30 12.93 -0.57
CA MET A 70 17.82 11.64 -0.11
C MET A 70 17.05 10.48 -0.76
N PRO A 71 17.66 9.28 -0.86
CA PRO A 71 16.91 8.06 -1.19
C PRO A 71 15.69 7.91 -0.28
N VAL A 72 14.55 7.51 -0.83
CA VAL A 72 13.28 7.48 -0.10
C VAL A 72 12.99 6.06 0.38
N ARG A 73 12.56 5.91 1.64
CA ARG A 73 12.02 4.67 2.18
C ARG A 73 10.59 4.88 2.67
N LEU A 74 9.72 3.94 2.37
CA LEU A 74 8.32 3.95 2.79
C LEU A 74 8.13 2.96 3.94
N PHE A 75 7.73 3.49 5.10
CA PHE A 75 7.04 2.71 6.12
C PHE A 75 5.60 2.50 5.66
N LEU A 76 5.24 1.24 5.45
CA LEU A 76 3.86 0.86 5.22
C LEU A 76 3.37 0.09 6.45
N GLU A 77 2.30 0.60 7.03
CA GLU A 77 1.61 0.01 8.19
C GLU A 77 0.21 -0.45 7.77
N ALA A 78 -0.18 -1.65 8.17
CA ALA A 78 -1.43 -2.28 7.78
C ALA A 78 -2.37 -2.46 8.98
N LYS A 79 -3.64 -2.06 8.82
CA LYS A 79 -4.67 -2.22 9.87
C LYS A 79 -5.92 -2.88 9.33
N PHE A 80 -6.15 -4.13 9.77
CA PHE A 80 -7.37 -4.88 9.48
C PHE A 80 -8.35 -4.80 10.67
N TYR A 81 -8.93 -3.62 10.90
CA TYR A 81 -9.91 -3.42 11.96
C TYR A 81 -11.33 -3.50 11.44
N GLN A 82 -12.26 -3.94 12.29
CA GLN A 82 -13.69 -3.88 12.01
C GLN A 82 -14.25 -2.46 12.11
N THR A 83 -13.50 -1.53 12.69
CA THR A 83 -13.84 -0.11 12.83
C THR A 83 -12.79 0.74 12.14
N SER A 84 -13.11 1.99 11.82
CA SER A 84 -12.15 2.92 11.26
C SER A 84 -11.00 3.22 12.21
N CYS A 85 -9.80 3.40 11.67
CA CYS A 85 -8.62 3.73 12.46
C CYS A 85 -8.75 5.14 13.09
N GLY A 86 -8.44 5.22 14.39
CA GLY A 86 -8.48 6.44 15.17
C GLY A 86 -7.22 7.29 15.05
N LEU A 87 -7.26 8.45 15.72
CA LEU A 87 -6.18 9.43 15.74
C LEU A 87 -4.89 8.88 16.38
N GLU A 88 -5.02 7.98 17.35
CA GLU A 88 -3.92 7.33 18.04
C GLU A 88 -3.01 6.53 17.10
N VAL A 89 -3.60 5.85 16.10
CA VAL A 89 -2.83 5.07 15.11
C VAL A 89 -1.96 6.00 14.26
N VAL A 90 -2.54 7.11 13.79
CA VAL A 90 -1.82 8.09 12.97
C VAL A 90 -0.75 8.83 13.78
N ARG A 91 -1.04 9.17 15.04
CA ARG A 91 -0.06 9.79 15.96
C ARG A 91 1.12 8.89 16.23
N ASN A 92 0.90 7.58 16.39
CA ASN A 92 1.98 6.62 16.52
C ASN A 92 2.86 6.63 15.26
N GLY A 93 2.26 6.55 14.07
CA GLY A 93 3.00 6.62 12.80
C GLY A 93 3.81 7.92 12.64
N HIS A 94 3.24 9.06 13.06
CA HIS A 94 3.96 10.34 13.09
C HIS A 94 5.18 10.31 14.01
N GLY A 95 5.03 9.75 15.22
CA GLY A 95 6.13 9.60 16.18
C GLY A 95 7.25 8.74 15.64
N VAL A 96 6.92 7.60 15.00
CA VAL A 96 7.88 6.73 14.32
C VAL A 96 8.62 7.51 13.22
N LEU A 97 7.87 8.16 12.32
CA LEU A 97 8.41 8.90 11.19
C LEU A 97 9.38 10.00 11.61
N HIS A 98 9.03 10.73 12.68
CA HIS A 98 9.88 11.76 13.25
C HIS A 98 11.15 11.16 13.85
N ASP A 99 11.04 10.10 14.64
CA ASP A 99 12.19 9.48 15.29
C ASP A 99 13.19 8.87 14.30
N VAL A 100 12.72 8.26 13.21
CA VAL A 100 13.61 7.69 12.17
C VAL A 100 14.24 8.76 11.29
N ASN A 101 13.51 9.81 10.91
CA ASN A 101 14.07 10.89 10.09
C ASN A 101 15.03 11.78 10.87
N GLU A 102 14.91 11.81 12.20
CA GLU A 102 15.81 12.53 13.09
C GLU A 102 17.01 11.71 13.57
N ASN A 103 17.24 10.52 13.03
CA ASN A 103 18.39 9.69 13.40
C ASN A 103 19.72 10.25 12.85
N PHE A 104 20.14 11.41 13.36
CA PHE A 104 21.33 12.16 12.95
C PHE A 104 22.57 11.80 13.77
N MET A 105 22.73 10.54 14.21
CA MET A 105 23.88 10.16 15.03
C MET A 105 25.19 10.32 14.25
N THR A 106 25.85 11.47 14.43
CA THR A 106 27.21 11.73 13.97
C THR A 106 28.13 11.42 15.15
N HIS A 107 28.73 10.23 15.15
CA HIS A 107 29.83 9.97 16.08
C HIS A 107 31.10 10.54 15.47
N ALA A 108 31.87 11.30 16.25
CA ALA A 108 33.17 11.79 15.81
C ALA A 108 34.06 10.59 15.43
N GLY A 109 34.60 10.60 14.20
CA GLY A 109 35.46 9.53 13.69
C GLY A 109 34.76 8.37 12.96
N THR A 110 33.42 8.37 12.84
CA THR A 110 32.71 7.36 12.03
C THR A 110 32.57 7.79 10.56
N ARG A 111 32.65 6.82 9.65
CA ARG A 111 32.42 7.00 8.20
C ARG A 111 31.06 7.69 7.96
N PRO A 112 30.93 8.60 6.97
CA PRO A 112 29.64 9.14 6.57
C PRO A 112 28.62 8.03 6.32
N ARG A 113 27.47 8.12 6.99
CA ARG A 113 26.35 7.17 6.90
C ARG A 113 25.45 7.56 5.73
N GLN A 114 25.03 6.57 4.93
CA GLN A 114 23.99 6.81 3.93
C GLN A 114 22.69 7.18 4.64
N ARG A 115 22.05 8.26 4.21
CA ARG A 115 20.82 8.77 4.81
C ARG A 115 19.64 8.49 3.90
N TYR A 116 18.48 8.37 4.52
CA TYR A 116 17.21 8.13 3.85
C TYR A 116 16.19 9.15 4.30
N GLN A 117 15.33 9.56 3.38
CA GLN A 117 14.08 10.23 3.73
C GLN A 117 13.03 9.14 3.92
N TYR A 118 12.56 8.97 5.15
CA TYR A 118 11.43 8.09 5.42
C TYR A 118 10.13 8.85 5.15
N SER A 119 9.18 8.15 4.54
CA SER A 119 7.78 8.51 4.37
C SER A 119 6.91 7.45 5.03
N TYR A 120 5.66 7.78 5.38
CA TYR A 120 4.76 6.88 6.08
C TYR A 120 3.43 6.75 5.33
N ALA A 121 2.99 5.51 5.10
CA ALA A 121 1.67 5.18 4.60
C ALA A 121 0.94 4.22 5.55
N LEU A 122 -0.30 4.55 5.88
CA LEU A 122 -1.18 3.74 6.71
C LEU A 122 -2.33 3.22 5.84
N PHE A 123 -2.46 1.89 5.77
CA PHE A 123 -3.51 1.20 5.04
C PHE A 123 -4.55 0.67 6.04
N SER A 124 -5.84 0.95 5.79
CA SER A 124 -6.93 0.51 6.65
C SER A 124 -7.98 -0.25 5.85
N ALA A 125 -8.35 -1.44 6.34
CA ALA A 125 -9.45 -2.23 5.78
C ALA A 125 -10.83 -1.56 5.93
N ASN A 126 -10.98 -0.63 6.88
CA ASN A 126 -12.26 0.01 7.17
C ASN A 126 -12.15 1.54 7.34
N GLY A 127 -11.20 2.16 6.64
CA GLY A 127 -11.01 3.60 6.59
C GLY A 127 -10.50 4.24 7.88
N PHE A 128 -10.68 5.57 7.98
CA PHE A 128 -10.10 6.43 9.01
C PHE A 128 -11.12 7.42 9.55
N THR A 129 -11.06 7.71 10.85
CA THR A 129 -11.88 8.77 11.45
C THR A 129 -11.53 10.16 10.90
N SER A 130 -12.46 11.11 10.97
CA SER A 130 -12.24 12.49 10.47
C SER A 130 -11.02 13.17 11.12
N GLU A 131 -10.82 12.99 12.43
CA GLU A 131 -9.69 13.57 13.16
C GLU A 131 -8.36 12.93 12.77
N ALA A 132 -8.35 11.60 12.54
CA ALA A 132 -7.18 10.90 12.00
C ALA A 132 -6.79 11.43 10.62
N GLN A 133 -7.76 11.66 9.73
CA GLN A 133 -7.52 12.20 8.39
C GLN A 133 -6.93 13.61 8.43
N LYS A 134 -7.50 14.51 9.24
CA LYS A 134 -7.00 15.89 9.40
C LYS A 134 -5.56 15.91 9.92
N TYR A 135 -5.28 15.09 10.92
CA TYR A 135 -3.94 14.99 11.49
C TYR A 135 -2.93 14.42 10.48
N ALA A 136 -3.30 13.35 9.76
CA ALA A 136 -2.45 12.76 8.73
C ALA A 136 -2.09 13.77 7.63
N LEU A 137 -3.08 14.54 7.16
CA LEU A 137 -2.88 15.59 6.17
C LEU A 137 -1.88 16.65 6.66
N ALA A 138 -2.06 17.14 7.89
CA ALA A 138 -1.19 18.15 8.48
C ALA A 138 0.26 17.67 8.66
N HIS A 139 0.46 16.37 8.83
CA HIS A 139 1.76 15.74 9.07
C HIS A 139 2.28 14.91 7.89
N GLN A 140 1.67 15.05 6.70
CA GLN A 140 2.07 14.37 5.45
C GLN A 140 2.16 12.83 5.57
N ILE A 141 1.26 12.23 6.35
CA ILE A 141 1.09 10.78 6.42
C ILE A 141 0.07 10.36 5.36
N SER A 142 0.49 9.48 4.47
CA SER A 142 -0.40 8.97 3.42
C SER A 142 -1.41 7.99 4.04
N LEU A 143 -2.70 8.27 3.87
CA LEU A 143 -3.76 7.34 4.28
C LEU A 143 -4.33 6.64 3.05
N VAL A 144 -4.40 5.32 3.10
CA VAL A 144 -5.00 4.49 2.04
C VAL A 144 -6.17 3.72 2.61
N ASP A 145 -7.37 4.08 2.13
CA ASP A 145 -8.62 3.45 2.54
C ASP A 145 -8.97 2.29 1.60
N LEU A 146 -8.96 1.07 2.14
CA LEU A 146 -9.27 -0.16 1.41
C LEU A 146 -10.75 -0.56 1.53
N SER A 147 -11.61 0.25 2.15
CA SER A 147 -13.04 -0.05 2.28
C SER A 147 -13.84 0.16 0.98
N GLY A 148 -13.22 0.76 -0.03
CA GLY A 148 -13.84 0.99 -1.34
C GLY A 148 -14.20 -0.31 -2.08
N ALA A 149 -15.20 -0.24 -2.95
CA ALA A 149 -15.70 -1.39 -3.72
C ALA A 149 -14.59 -2.10 -4.52
N SER A 150 -13.63 -1.35 -5.05
CA SER A 150 -12.48 -1.85 -5.81
C SER A 150 -11.58 -2.82 -5.03
N PHE A 151 -11.65 -2.80 -3.70
CA PHE A 151 -10.87 -3.63 -2.79
C PHE A 151 -11.64 -4.76 -2.13
N SER A 152 -12.95 -4.84 -2.38
CA SER A 152 -13.82 -5.86 -1.80
C SER A 152 -13.32 -7.28 -2.07
N TRP A 153 -12.78 -7.54 -3.27
CA TRP A 153 -12.19 -8.82 -3.63
C TRP A 153 -10.96 -9.14 -2.77
N LEU A 154 -10.08 -8.17 -2.53
CA LEU A 154 -8.85 -8.33 -1.74
C LEU A 154 -9.18 -8.61 -0.27
N LEU A 155 -10.05 -7.79 0.31
CA LEU A 155 -10.51 -8.00 1.69
C LEU A 155 -11.28 -9.32 1.83
N GLY A 156 -12.04 -9.70 0.80
CA GLY A 156 -12.75 -10.97 0.72
C GLY A 156 -11.83 -12.18 0.75
N ILE A 157 -10.79 -12.20 -0.10
CA ILE A 157 -9.84 -13.33 -0.15
C ILE A 157 -8.96 -13.40 1.10
N ILE A 158 -8.57 -12.26 1.69
CA ILE A 158 -7.91 -12.22 3.00
C ILE A 158 -8.82 -12.86 4.06
N GLY A 159 -10.10 -12.49 4.05
CA GLY A 159 -11.05 -12.98 5.04
C GLY A 159 -11.36 -14.47 4.94
N SER A 160 -11.55 -15.00 3.72
CA SER A 160 -11.77 -16.43 3.52
C SER A 160 -10.52 -17.25 3.87
N THR A 161 -9.34 -16.77 3.50
CA THR A 161 -8.06 -17.44 3.81
C THR A 161 -7.80 -17.47 5.31
N ALA A 162 -8.00 -16.34 6.01
CA ALA A 162 -7.88 -16.27 7.47
C ALA A 162 -8.82 -17.27 8.15
N TRP A 163 -10.07 -17.36 7.68
CA TRP A 163 -11.05 -18.30 8.19
C TRP A 163 -10.62 -19.76 7.96
N SER A 164 -10.16 -20.11 6.76
CA SER A 164 -9.66 -21.46 6.45
C SER A 164 -8.46 -21.85 7.32
N LEU A 165 -7.52 -20.93 7.53
CA LEU A 165 -6.37 -21.15 8.41
C LEU A 165 -6.79 -21.31 9.87
N PHE A 166 -7.74 -20.48 10.33
CA PHE A 166 -8.31 -20.56 11.68
C PHE A 166 -8.97 -21.92 11.91
N GLN A 167 -9.85 -22.37 10.99
CA GLN A 167 -10.52 -23.67 11.06
C GLN A 167 -9.53 -24.84 11.02
N ALA A 168 -8.51 -24.78 10.16
CA ALA A 168 -7.46 -25.78 10.10
C ALA A 168 -6.70 -25.88 11.44
N GLN A 169 -6.45 -24.74 12.09
CA GLN A 169 -5.84 -24.69 13.42
C GLN A 169 -6.74 -25.38 14.45
N GLU A 170 -8.04 -25.06 14.49
CA GLU A 170 -8.98 -25.59 15.48
C GLU A 170 -9.10 -27.12 15.37
N GLN A 171 -9.05 -27.63 14.14
CA GLN A 171 -9.26 -29.05 13.89
C GLN A 171 -8.00 -29.90 14.01
N TYR A 172 -6.83 -29.36 13.66
CA TYR A 172 -5.64 -30.17 13.44
C TYR A 172 -4.39 -29.69 14.18
N TRP A 173 -4.38 -28.47 14.72
CA TRP A 173 -3.23 -27.94 15.46
C TRP A 173 -3.32 -28.34 16.94
N PRO A 174 -2.21 -28.78 17.57
CA PRO A 174 -2.26 -29.17 18.97
C PRO A 174 -2.72 -28.03 19.88
N GLU A 175 -3.57 -28.35 20.84
CA GLU A 175 -4.02 -27.40 21.85
C GLU A 175 -2.81 -26.90 22.69
N GLY A 176 -2.79 -25.61 23.01
CA GLY A 176 -1.70 -24.98 23.77
C GLY A 176 -0.46 -24.61 22.96
N GLU A 177 -0.26 -25.16 21.76
CA GLU A 177 0.87 -24.79 20.90
C GLU A 177 0.64 -23.40 20.24
N PRO A 178 1.68 -22.56 20.14
CA PRO A 178 1.61 -21.31 19.39
C PRO A 178 1.36 -21.59 17.91
N PHE A 179 0.58 -20.73 17.26
CA PHE A 179 0.37 -20.83 15.82
C PHE A 179 1.71 -20.62 15.09
N PRO A 180 2.04 -21.43 14.05
CA PRO A 180 3.34 -21.40 13.39
C PRO A 180 3.45 -20.21 12.41
N LEU A 181 3.42 -19.00 12.95
CA LEU A 181 3.37 -17.76 12.17
C LEU A 181 4.59 -17.57 11.27
N SER A 182 5.80 -17.83 11.79
CA SER A 182 7.05 -17.67 11.03
C SER A 182 7.08 -18.59 9.81
N TRP A 183 6.53 -19.80 9.92
CA TRP A 183 6.36 -20.72 8.79
C TRP A 183 5.37 -20.14 7.77
N LEU A 184 4.18 -19.72 8.21
CA LEU A 184 3.16 -19.13 7.31
C LEU A 184 3.72 -17.94 6.53
N ARG A 185 4.41 -17.01 7.20
CA ARG A 185 5.04 -15.85 6.55
C ARG A 185 6.11 -16.29 5.55
N THR A 186 6.90 -17.30 5.88
CA THR A 186 7.94 -17.83 4.98
C THR A 186 7.33 -18.42 3.71
N GLU A 187 6.27 -19.23 3.82
CA GLU A 187 5.59 -19.80 2.66
C GLU A 187 4.92 -18.73 1.79
N LEU A 188 4.23 -17.76 2.40
CA LEU A 188 3.61 -16.65 1.68
C LEU A 188 4.67 -15.81 0.95
N ARG A 189 5.75 -15.42 1.62
CA ARG A 189 6.82 -14.61 1.02
C ARG A 189 7.53 -15.33 -0.12
N LYS A 190 7.72 -16.65 0.01
CA LYS A 190 8.26 -17.49 -1.05
C LYS A 190 7.32 -17.55 -2.25
N ALA A 191 6.03 -17.82 -2.02
CA ALA A 191 5.04 -17.98 -3.07
C ALA A 191 4.74 -16.66 -3.82
N LEU A 192 4.71 -15.54 -3.09
CA LEU A 192 4.52 -14.19 -3.63
C LEU A 192 5.82 -13.57 -4.16
N LYS A 193 6.97 -14.19 -3.88
CA LYS A 193 8.31 -13.71 -4.21
C LYS A 193 8.57 -12.30 -3.64
N THR A 194 8.18 -12.07 -2.38
CA THR A 194 8.37 -10.80 -1.66
C THR A 194 9.63 -10.78 -0.80
N SER A 195 10.35 -11.91 -0.73
CA SER A 195 11.69 -12.00 -0.13
C SER A 195 12.60 -12.88 -0.99
N PRO A 196 13.89 -12.52 -1.16
CA PRO A 196 14.88 -13.41 -1.76
C PRO A 196 14.98 -14.73 -0.97
N THR A 197 15.08 -15.86 -1.67
CA THR A 197 15.11 -17.19 -1.04
C THR A 197 16.29 -17.39 -0.09
N ASN A 198 17.42 -16.73 -0.32
CA ASN A 198 18.59 -16.79 0.55
C ASN A 198 18.43 -15.96 1.85
N LEU A 199 17.43 -15.08 1.92
CA LEU A 199 17.13 -14.26 3.10
C LEU A 199 15.90 -14.76 3.87
N LEU A 200 15.23 -15.80 3.36
CA LEU A 200 14.13 -16.44 4.08
C LEU A 200 14.68 -17.30 5.22
N PRO A 201 14.05 -17.25 6.41
CA PRO A 201 14.46 -18.12 7.51
C PRO A 201 14.17 -19.58 7.16
N SER A 202 15.04 -20.49 7.62
CA SER A 202 14.87 -21.92 7.42
C SER A 202 13.85 -22.47 8.41
N VAL A 203 12.55 -22.22 8.16
CA VAL A 203 11.44 -22.71 8.97
C VAL A 203 10.70 -23.81 8.22
N SER A 204 10.62 -25.01 8.81
CA SER A 204 9.87 -26.13 8.26
C SER A 204 8.83 -26.61 9.25
N LEU A 205 7.60 -26.76 8.79
CA LEU A 205 6.56 -27.46 9.54
C LEU A 205 6.59 -28.95 9.17
N GLY A 206 6.48 -29.83 10.17
CA GLY A 206 6.27 -31.26 9.92
C GLY A 206 5.05 -31.50 9.04
N GLY A 207 5.09 -32.55 8.21
CA GLY A 207 3.91 -32.97 7.44
C GLY A 207 2.73 -33.31 8.35
N GLY A 208 1.50 -33.15 7.85
CA GLY A 208 0.29 -33.43 8.64
C GLY A 208 -0.97 -32.77 8.08
N LYS A 209 -2.11 -33.03 8.73
CA LYS A 209 -3.42 -32.53 8.29
C LYS A 209 -3.50 -30.99 8.33
N PHE A 210 -2.95 -30.36 9.38
CA PHE A 210 -2.87 -28.90 9.44
C PHE A 210 -2.09 -28.34 8.25
N LYS A 211 -0.88 -28.86 8.01
CA LYS A 211 -0.03 -28.39 6.91
C LYS A 211 -0.74 -28.51 5.57
N HIS A 212 -1.38 -29.65 5.31
CA HIS A 212 -2.10 -29.88 4.06
C HIS A 212 -3.24 -28.86 3.86
N ALA A 213 -4.04 -28.61 4.91
CA ALA A 213 -5.11 -27.62 4.85
C ALA A 213 -4.59 -26.19 4.70
N ALA A 214 -3.51 -25.84 5.41
CA ALA A 214 -2.88 -24.54 5.32
C ALA A 214 -2.22 -24.29 3.96
N ASP A 215 -1.51 -25.28 3.40
CA ASP A 215 -0.91 -25.22 2.06
C ASP A 215 -2.00 -24.97 0.99
N ALA A 216 -3.16 -25.64 1.10
CA ALA A 216 -4.28 -25.43 0.18
C ALA A 216 -4.85 -24.00 0.29
N ALA A 217 -5.02 -23.48 1.51
CA ALA A 217 -5.48 -22.10 1.72
C ALA A 217 -4.47 -21.07 1.18
N ILE A 218 -3.18 -21.27 1.42
CA ILE A 218 -2.09 -20.42 0.91
C ILE A 218 -2.07 -20.46 -0.63
N ALA A 219 -2.15 -21.64 -1.23
CA ALA A 219 -2.13 -21.80 -2.68
C ALA A 219 -3.32 -21.09 -3.34
N GLN A 220 -4.53 -21.21 -2.76
CA GLN A 220 -5.70 -20.49 -3.25
C GLN A 220 -5.54 -18.97 -3.12
N PHE A 221 -5.08 -18.49 -1.96
CA PHE A 221 -4.82 -17.07 -1.71
C PHE A 221 -3.82 -16.49 -2.72
N VAL A 222 -2.69 -17.16 -2.92
CA VAL A 222 -1.65 -16.75 -3.87
C VAL A 222 -2.17 -16.78 -5.31
N ALA A 223 -2.93 -17.81 -5.68
CA ALA A 223 -3.51 -17.91 -7.02
C ALA A 223 -4.48 -16.76 -7.30
N VAL A 224 -5.33 -16.39 -6.34
CA VAL A 224 -6.24 -15.25 -6.49
C VAL A 224 -5.47 -13.93 -6.60
N LEU A 225 -4.46 -13.70 -5.74
CA LEU A 225 -3.61 -12.50 -5.87
C LEU A 225 -2.94 -12.44 -7.25
N GLN A 226 -2.38 -13.55 -7.73
CA GLN A 226 -1.73 -13.62 -9.05
C GLN A 226 -2.72 -13.49 -10.20
N GLN A 227 -3.93 -14.04 -10.11
CA GLN A 227 -4.96 -13.84 -11.14
C GLN A 227 -5.38 -12.37 -11.22
N HIS A 228 -5.49 -11.71 -10.06
CA HIS A 228 -5.76 -10.28 -9.98
C HIS A 228 -4.51 -9.42 -10.20
N SER A 229 -3.32 -9.97 -10.48
CA SER A 229 -2.18 -9.16 -10.94
C SER A 229 -2.41 -8.63 -12.35
N ASP A 230 -3.23 -9.31 -13.16
CA ASP A 230 -3.77 -8.81 -14.41
C ASP A 230 -4.87 -7.75 -14.18
N ALA A 231 -5.23 -7.45 -12.93
CA ALA A 231 -6.09 -6.36 -12.48
C ALA A 231 -5.30 -5.48 -11.48
N GLU A 232 -4.03 -5.25 -11.80
CA GLU A 232 -3.03 -4.59 -10.95
C GLU A 232 -3.61 -3.30 -10.34
N LEU A 233 -3.66 -3.26 -9.02
CA LEU A 233 -3.90 -2.02 -8.30
C LEU A 233 -2.68 -1.12 -8.51
N LEU A 234 -2.87 -0.04 -9.25
CA LEU A 234 -1.82 0.93 -9.49
C LEU A 234 -1.83 1.94 -8.34
N LEU A 235 -0.65 2.34 -7.89
CA LEU A 235 -0.53 3.49 -6.99
C LEU A 235 -0.24 4.73 -7.83
N GLY A 236 -1.22 5.64 -7.85
CA GLY A 236 -1.11 6.97 -8.41
C GLY A 236 -0.58 7.95 -7.37
N PHE A 237 0.42 8.73 -7.76
CA PHE A 237 1.04 9.77 -6.97
C PHE A 237 0.66 11.13 -7.58
N PRO A 238 -0.47 11.72 -7.15
CA PRO A 238 -0.86 13.08 -7.55
C PRO A 238 0.10 14.13 -6.97
N SER A 239 -0.05 15.38 -7.41
CA SER A 239 0.59 16.54 -6.76
C SER A 239 -0.14 16.93 -5.47
N ALA A 240 -0.40 15.95 -4.61
CA ALA A 240 -1.21 16.07 -3.41
C ALA A 240 -0.65 15.20 -2.27
N PRO A 241 -0.95 15.53 -0.99
CA PRO A 241 -0.44 14.80 0.18
C PRO A 241 -1.19 13.49 0.44
N PHE A 242 -1.57 12.76 -0.62
CA PHE A 242 -2.23 11.46 -0.54
C PHE A 242 -1.87 10.61 -1.74
N ILE A 243 -1.93 9.29 -1.55
CA ILE A 243 -1.73 8.29 -2.60
C ILE A 243 -3.10 7.85 -3.08
N LEU A 244 -3.24 7.67 -4.40
CA LEU A 244 -4.45 7.18 -5.03
C LEU A 244 -4.27 5.72 -5.39
N PRO A 245 -4.98 4.79 -4.77
CA PRO A 245 -5.12 3.47 -5.33
C PRO A 245 -6.06 3.53 -6.53
N LEU A 246 -5.54 3.14 -7.68
CA LEU A 246 -6.22 3.17 -8.97
C LEU A 246 -6.53 1.73 -9.36
N ALA A 247 -7.81 1.40 -9.43
CA ALA A 247 -8.28 0.13 -9.94
C ALA A 247 -8.49 0.22 -11.45
N ALA A 248 -7.83 -0.64 -12.21
CA ALA A 248 -8.02 -0.74 -13.66
C ALA A 248 -9.12 -1.75 -13.99
N ASP A 249 -10.05 -1.37 -14.87
CA ASP A 249 -11.02 -2.29 -15.45
C ASP A 249 -10.37 -3.27 -16.45
N ASP A 250 -9.45 -2.75 -17.25
CA ASP A 250 -8.56 -3.48 -18.15
C ASP A 250 -7.12 -3.00 -17.94
N HIS A 251 -6.41 -3.67 -17.04
CA HIS A 251 -5.00 -3.38 -16.77
C HIS A 251 -4.12 -3.59 -18.01
N LYS A 252 -4.40 -4.59 -18.84
CA LYS A 252 -3.61 -4.86 -20.06
C LYS A 252 -3.81 -3.75 -21.08
N GLY A 253 -5.05 -3.29 -21.24
CA GLY A 253 -5.40 -2.11 -22.04
C GLY A 253 -4.70 -0.85 -21.54
N PHE A 254 -4.73 -0.60 -20.22
CA PHE A 254 -3.99 0.52 -19.61
C PHE A 254 -2.50 0.44 -19.94
N LEU A 255 -1.85 -0.70 -19.71
CA LEU A 255 -0.42 -0.85 -19.95
C LEU A 255 -0.07 -0.71 -21.43
N ALA A 256 -0.83 -1.35 -22.33
CA ALA A 256 -0.57 -1.27 -23.76
C ALA A 256 -0.65 0.20 -24.24
N TYR A 257 -1.63 0.94 -23.73
CA TYR A 257 -1.77 2.37 -24.01
C TYR A 257 -0.61 3.16 -23.41
N ALA A 258 -0.31 2.98 -22.12
CA ALA A 258 0.70 3.74 -21.39
C ALA A 258 2.14 3.43 -21.83
N GLU A 259 2.45 2.24 -22.32
CA GLU A 259 3.76 1.94 -22.93
C GLU A 259 3.94 2.67 -24.27
N THR A 260 2.86 2.86 -25.03
CA THR A 260 2.89 3.60 -26.30
C THR A 260 2.89 5.11 -26.06
N MET A 261 2.14 5.56 -25.06
CA MET A 261 1.91 6.96 -24.71
C MET A 261 2.17 7.16 -23.21
N PRO A 262 3.44 7.17 -22.76
CA PRO A 262 3.77 7.21 -21.33
C PRO A 262 3.43 8.55 -20.66
N ASP A 263 3.35 9.64 -21.42
CA ASP A 263 2.81 10.93 -20.98
C ASP A 263 1.59 11.24 -21.86
N HIS A 264 0.41 11.32 -21.26
CA HIS A 264 -0.82 11.59 -22.02
C HIS A 264 -1.91 12.26 -21.19
N ALA A 265 -2.84 12.89 -21.92
CA ALA A 265 -3.97 13.58 -21.34
C ALA A 265 -5.10 12.61 -20.94
N VAL A 266 -5.70 12.85 -19.78
CA VAL A 266 -6.83 12.10 -19.23
C VAL A 266 -7.98 13.02 -18.85
N ARG A 267 -9.21 12.53 -19.01
CA ARG A 267 -10.42 13.15 -18.45
C ARG A 267 -10.70 12.52 -17.10
N ILE A 268 -11.02 13.36 -16.12
CA ILE A 268 -11.40 12.92 -14.78
C ILE A 268 -12.87 13.22 -14.55
N ARG A 269 -13.65 12.23 -14.13
CA ARG A 269 -15.09 12.32 -13.84
C ARG A 269 -15.35 11.88 -12.39
N ARG A 270 -16.24 12.59 -11.70
CA ARG A 270 -16.75 12.20 -10.38
C ARG A 270 -18.15 11.64 -10.56
N ARG A 271 -18.43 10.48 -9.96
CA ARG A 271 -19.75 9.82 -9.92
C ARG A 271 -20.20 9.72 -8.46
N GLY A 272 -21.48 9.92 -8.21
CA GLY A 272 -22.03 9.92 -6.84
C GLY A 272 -21.65 11.16 -6.02
N HIS A 273 -22.02 11.16 -4.74
CA HIS A 273 -21.88 12.29 -3.81
C HIS A 273 -21.37 11.85 -2.43
N GLY A 274 -20.73 12.78 -1.72
CA GLY A 274 -20.20 12.55 -0.37
C GLY A 274 -19.20 11.39 -0.28
N ALA A 275 -19.23 10.65 0.84
CA ALA A 275 -18.27 9.56 1.11
C ALA A 275 -18.41 8.35 0.16
N ALA A 276 -19.52 8.26 -0.56
CA ALA A 276 -19.77 7.22 -1.57
C ALA A 276 -19.32 7.63 -2.98
N ALA A 277 -18.82 8.86 -3.16
CA ALA A 277 -18.34 9.31 -4.46
C ALA A 277 -17.14 8.47 -4.93
N GLU A 278 -17.14 8.18 -6.22
CA GLU A 278 -16.08 7.46 -6.92
C GLU A 278 -15.64 8.30 -8.12
N TRP A 279 -14.34 8.26 -8.41
CA TRP A 279 -13.75 9.00 -9.50
C TRP A 279 -13.25 8.04 -10.54
N THR A 280 -13.45 8.40 -11.80
CA THR A 280 -12.86 7.68 -12.92
C THR A 280 -11.97 8.59 -13.75
N LEU A 281 -10.92 8.00 -14.31
CA LEU A 281 -10.08 8.66 -15.31
C LEU A 281 -9.93 7.77 -16.54
N ALA A 282 -9.89 8.40 -17.72
CA ALA A 282 -9.76 7.73 -19.01
C ALA A 282 -9.03 8.64 -20.00
N PRO A 283 -8.28 8.08 -20.98
CA PRO A 283 -7.50 8.87 -21.91
C PRO A 283 -8.39 9.74 -22.82
N VAL A 284 -7.95 10.98 -23.08
CA VAL A 284 -8.71 11.94 -23.91
C VAL A 284 -8.74 11.51 -25.38
N ALA A 285 -7.60 11.01 -25.89
CA ALA A 285 -7.40 10.72 -27.31
C ALA A 285 -8.04 9.40 -27.77
N ALA A 286 -8.34 8.48 -26.84
CA ALA A 286 -8.90 7.17 -27.14
C ALA A 286 -9.88 6.75 -26.05
N GLU A 287 -11.06 7.38 -26.03
CA GLU A 287 -12.10 7.05 -25.05
C GLU A 287 -12.46 5.56 -25.18
N GLY A 288 -12.32 4.82 -24.07
CA GLY A 288 -12.51 3.36 -24.03
C GLY A 288 -11.23 2.52 -24.12
N ALA A 289 -10.04 3.12 -24.26
CA ALA A 289 -8.78 2.36 -24.23
C ALA A 289 -8.50 1.74 -22.85
N TYR A 290 -8.87 2.43 -21.78
CA TYR A 290 -8.92 1.94 -20.40
C TYR A 290 -9.72 2.91 -19.52
N GLU A 291 -10.22 2.46 -18.36
CA GLU A 291 -10.74 3.32 -17.28
C GLU A 291 -10.05 2.94 -15.96
N LEU A 292 -9.54 3.95 -15.22
CA LEU A 292 -9.09 3.74 -13.83
C LEU A 292 -10.09 4.36 -12.87
N ALA A 293 -10.44 3.64 -11.82
CA ALA A 293 -11.34 4.08 -10.75
C ALA A 293 -10.59 4.29 -9.42
N PHE A 294 -10.98 5.31 -8.65
CA PHE A 294 -10.40 5.60 -7.34
C PHE A 294 -11.34 6.40 -6.44
N LYS A 295 -10.98 6.51 -5.16
CA LYS A 295 -11.64 7.40 -4.19
C LYS A 295 -10.67 8.47 -3.72
N LEU A 296 -11.19 9.66 -3.44
CA LEU A 296 -10.44 10.68 -2.71
C LEU A 296 -10.56 10.44 -1.20
N PRO A 297 -9.61 10.98 -0.40
CA PRO A 297 -9.78 11.03 1.04
C PRO A 297 -11.12 11.68 1.42
N GLU A 298 -11.80 11.11 2.41
CA GLU A 298 -13.17 11.50 2.76
C GLU A 298 -13.28 12.99 3.14
N HIS A 299 -12.27 13.58 3.76
CA HIS A 299 -12.25 15.02 4.05
C HIS A 299 -12.28 15.88 2.78
N VAL A 300 -11.64 15.44 1.68
CA VAL A 300 -11.71 16.12 0.38
C VAL A 300 -13.12 15.97 -0.18
N GLU A 301 -13.71 14.77 -0.14
CA GLU A 301 -15.10 14.56 -0.57
C GLU A 301 -16.11 15.39 0.21
N ARG A 302 -15.97 15.44 1.54
CA ARG A 302 -16.82 16.26 2.40
C ARG A 302 -16.66 17.75 2.11
N TRP A 303 -15.44 18.20 1.77
CA TRP A 303 -15.24 19.58 1.35
C TRP A 303 -15.92 19.85 -0.01
N ILE A 304 -15.79 18.96 -0.99
CA ILE A 304 -16.46 19.09 -2.29
C ILE A 304 -17.98 19.19 -2.11
N SER A 305 -18.59 18.22 -1.43
CA SER A 305 -20.06 18.13 -1.27
C SER A 305 -20.62 18.97 -0.11
N GLY A 306 -19.78 19.64 0.68
CA GLY A 306 -20.22 20.37 1.87
C GLY A 306 -21.03 21.65 1.58
N ILE A 307 -20.99 22.16 0.35
CA ILE A 307 -21.79 23.30 -0.10
C ILE A 307 -22.29 22.99 -1.51
N ALA A 308 -23.57 22.66 -1.66
CA ALA A 308 -24.14 22.17 -2.92
C ALA A 308 -23.91 23.13 -4.08
N GLU A 309 -24.07 24.44 -3.86
CA GLU A 309 -23.87 25.47 -4.89
C GLU A 309 -22.42 25.57 -5.36
N LYS A 310 -21.46 25.12 -4.54
CA LYS A 310 -20.02 25.13 -4.85
C LYS A 310 -19.50 23.77 -5.28
N GLU A 311 -20.32 22.72 -5.34
CA GLU A 311 -19.84 21.37 -5.62
C GLU A 311 -19.12 21.31 -6.97
N ARG A 312 -19.69 21.93 -8.01
CA ARG A 312 -19.09 21.97 -9.35
C ARG A 312 -17.75 22.71 -9.36
N SER A 313 -17.68 23.89 -8.74
CA SER A 313 -16.44 24.67 -8.70
C SER A 313 -15.35 23.99 -7.87
N ARG A 314 -15.70 23.42 -6.71
CA ARG A 314 -14.79 22.64 -5.87
C ARG A 314 -14.30 21.36 -6.54
N THR A 315 -15.16 20.70 -7.30
CA THR A 315 -14.77 19.53 -8.12
C THR A 315 -13.71 19.93 -9.15
N THR A 316 -13.90 21.06 -9.84
CA THR A 316 -12.90 21.59 -10.77
C THR A 316 -11.60 21.96 -10.05
N GLU A 317 -11.71 22.63 -8.90
CA GLU A 317 -10.56 23.04 -8.08
C GLU A 317 -9.69 21.84 -7.67
N VAL A 318 -10.30 20.74 -7.21
CA VAL A 318 -9.56 19.50 -6.90
C VAL A 318 -8.86 18.94 -8.12
N LYS A 319 -9.53 18.92 -9.29
CA LYS A 319 -8.92 18.40 -10.52
C LYS A 319 -7.71 19.23 -10.95
N GLU A 320 -7.79 20.54 -10.86
CA GLU A 320 -6.74 21.46 -11.29
C GLU A 320 -5.58 21.56 -10.29
N GLN A 321 -5.86 21.53 -8.99
CA GLN A 321 -4.82 21.69 -7.96
C GLN A 321 -4.16 20.36 -7.60
N PHE A 322 -4.95 19.32 -7.36
CA PHE A 322 -4.45 18.07 -6.80
C PHE A 322 -4.28 16.97 -7.85
N LEU A 323 -5.19 16.90 -8.83
CA LEU A 323 -5.20 15.82 -9.83
C LEU A 323 -4.68 16.27 -11.21
N SER A 324 -4.01 17.42 -11.29
CA SER A 324 -3.50 17.98 -12.54
C SER A 324 -2.49 17.06 -13.23
N ALA A 325 -1.70 16.36 -12.42
CA ALA A 325 -0.81 15.31 -12.85
C ALA A 325 -0.82 14.18 -11.83
N ILE A 326 -1.01 12.95 -12.32
CA ILE A 326 -0.91 11.72 -11.52
C ILE A 326 0.22 10.90 -12.13
N THR A 327 1.25 10.60 -11.33
CA THR A 327 2.35 9.74 -11.75
C THR A 327 2.09 8.33 -11.28
N ILE A 328 2.28 7.33 -12.14
CA ILE A 328 2.22 5.91 -11.79
C ILE A 328 3.60 5.32 -12.02
N TYR A 329 4.18 4.73 -10.98
CA TYR A 329 5.45 3.99 -11.10
C TYR A 329 5.18 2.51 -11.23
N ARG A 330 5.90 1.85 -12.14
CA ARG A 330 5.82 0.41 -12.34
C ARG A 330 7.19 -0.23 -12.43
N MET A 331 7.41 -1.31 -11.70
CA MET A 331 8.60 -2.15 -11.82
C MET A 331 8.42 -3.17 -12.95
N ASN A 332 9.34 -3.20 -13.91
CA ASN A 332 9.47 -4.25 -14.92
C ASN A 332 10.86 -4.88 -14.82
N GLY A 333 10.96 -5.98 -14.07
CA GLY A 333 12.24 -6.59 -13.71
C GLY A 333 13.09 -5.63 -12.88
N SER A 334 14.27 -5.25 -13.39
CA SER A 334 15.16 -4.27 -12.75
C SER A 334 14.92 -2.81 -13.21
N GLY A 335 14.11 -2.59 -14.24
CA GLY A 335 13.77 -1.26 -14.73
C GLY A 335 12.52 -0.71 -14.06
N VAL A 336 12.44 0.61 -13.91
CA VAL A 336 11.21 1.30 -13.48
C VAL A 336 10.69 2.09 -14.67
N ARG A 337 9.38 1.98 -14.93
CA ARG A 337 8.63 2.82 -15.85
C ARG A 337 7.82 3.83 -15.04
N ALA A 338 7.72 5.04 -15.55
CA ALA A 338 6.84 6.06 -15.01
C ALA A 338 5.85 6.47 -16.10
N TYR A 339 4.57 6.48 -15.76
CA TYR A 339 3.50 6.96 -16.62
C TYR A 339 2.90 8.22 -16.01
N GLN A 340 2.77 9.27 -16.81
CA GLN A 340 2.27 10.58 -16.40
C GLN A 340 0.88 10.80 -17.00
N LEU A 341 -0.14 10.80 -16.13
CA LEU A 341 -1.52 11.09 -16.52
C LEU A 341 -1.79 12.57 -16.25
N ARG A 342 -1.99 13.36 -17.29
CA ARG A 342 -2.23 14.80 -17.18
C ARG A 342 -3.71 15.12 -17.31
N TYR A 343 -4.30 15.73 -16.29
CA TYR A 343 -5.68 16.15 -16.39
C TYR A 343 -5.83 17.24 -17.46
N GLU A 344 -6.74 17.01 -18.40
CA GLU A 344 -7.16 18.03 -19.36
C GLU A 344 -8.61 18.42 -19.09
N ALA A 345 -8.81 19.70 -18.81
CA ALA A 345 -10.14 20.27 -18.67
C ALA A 345 -10.88 20.19 -20.00
N SER A 346 -12.10 19.63 -20.02
CA SER A 346 -12.92 19.69 -21.23
C SER A 346 -13.27 21.16 -21.52
N SER A 347 -13.34 21.53 -22.80
CA SER A 347 -13.78 22.87 -23.23
C SER A 347 -15.13 23.30 -22.63
N LEU A 348 -15.99 22.34 -22.28
CA LEU A 348 -17.29 22.53 -21.61
C LEU A 348 -17.20 22.74 -20.10
N SER A 349 -16.06 22.45 -19.45
CA SER A 349 -15.86 22.62 -18.01
C SER A 349 -15.45 24.04 -17.60
N ARG A 350 -15.01 24.86 -18.57
CA ARG A 350 -14.65 26.28 -18.38
C ARG A 350 -15.83 27.25 -18.58
N ALA A 351 -17.03 26.74 -18.86
CA ALA A 351 -18.26 27.51 -19.08
C ALA A 351 -19.23 27.44 -17.89
#